data_AF-A0A838ER92-F1
#
_entry.id   AF-A0A838ER92-F1
#
_cell.length_a   1.000
_cell.length_b   1.000
_cell.length_c   1.000
_cell.angle_alpha   90.00
_cell.angle_beta   90.00
_cell.angle_gamma   90.00
#
_symmetry.space_group_name_H-M   'P 1'
#
loop_
_entity.id
_entity.type
_entity.pdbx_description
1 polymer ?
#
loop_
_entity_poly.entity_id
_entity_poly.type
_entity_poly.pdbx_seq_one_letter_code
_entity_poly.pdbx_strand_id
1 'polypeptide(L)' 'MSRKCEKKGISNSDLAELSGLTRTVVSGIINGSLQSVSLERLIRLAMAVDLVVDLNIRKAA' A
#
# COMPACT_ATOMS: atom_id res chain seq x y z
N MET A 1 10.36 -6.39 5.16
CA MET A 1 9.86 -5.83 3.88
C MET A 1 8.64 -6.67 3.47
N SER A 2 7.70 -6.16 2.64
CA SER A 2 6.62 -7.05 2.17
C SER A 2 7.20 -8.05 1.16
N ARG A 3 6.83 -9.34 1.29
CA ARG A 3 7.35 -10.46 0.49
C ARG A 3 7.27 -10.26 -1.03
N LYS A 4 6.38 -9.36 -1.49
CA LYS A 4 6.19 -9.02 -2.90
C LYS A 4 7.11 -7.89 -3.38
N CYS A 5 7.46 -6.96 -2.50
CA CYS A 5 8.45 -5.91 -2.78
C CYS A 5 9.86 -6.50 -2.89
N GLU A 6 10.20 -7.45 -2.01
CA GLU A 6 11.47 -8.21 -2.08
C GLU A 6 11.59 -8.95 -3.41
N LYS A 7 10.52 -9.63 -3.84
CA LYS A 7 10.50 -10.37 -5.12
C LYS A 7 10.64 -9.48 -6.35
N LYS A 8 10.24 -8.20 -6.26
CA LYS A 8 10.33 -7.22 -7.37
C LYS A 8 11.55 -6.30 -7.26
N GLY A 9 12.36 -6.42 -6.20
CA GLY A 9 13.49 -5.51 -5.96
C GLY A 9 13.09 -4.06 -5.67
N ILE A 10 11.83 -3.83 -5.27
CA ILE A 10 11.27 -2.48 -5.05
C ILE A 10 11.55 -2.04 -3.62
N SER A 11 12.22 -0.90 -3.46
CA SER A 11 12.49 -0.29 -2.16
C SER A 11 11.29 0.51 -1.63
N ASN A 12 11.33 0.90 -0.36
CA ASN A 12 10.31 1.80 0.21
C ASN A 12 10.30 3.19 -0.45
N SER A 13 11.43 3.63 -1.01
CA SER A 13 11.52 4.90 -1.73
C SER A 13 10.81 4.80 -3.07
N ASP A 14 11.01 3.69 -3.79
CA ASP A 14 10.35 3.43 -5.08
C ASP A 14 8.84 3.32 -4.90
N LEU A 15 8.40 2.63 -3.84
CA LEU A 15 6.98 2.58 -3.45
C LEU A 15 6.40 3.97 -3.18
N ALA A 16 7.14 4.83 -2.49
CA ALA A 16 6.69 6.19 -2.18
C ALA A 16 6.49 7.01 -3.45
N GLU A 17 7.44 6.92 -4.38
CA GLU A 17 7.37 7.57 -5.70
C GLU A 17 6.19 7.03 -6.52
N LEU A 18 6.11 5.70 -6.70
CA LEU A 18 5.08 5.05 -7.51
C LEU A 18 3.66 5.22 -6.96
N SER A 19 3.50 5.30 -5.63
CA SER A 19 2.19 5.49 -4.98
C SER A 19 1.81 6.96 -4.76
N GLY A 20 2.75 7.89 -5.01
CA GLY A 20 2.59 9.32 -4.67
C GLY A 20 2.41 9.56 -3.18
N LEU A 21 2.95 8.69 -2.32
CA LEU A 21 2.90 8.80 -0.86
C LEU A 21 4.26 9.18 -0.30
N THR A 22 4.30 9.75 0.90
CA THR A 22 5.59 10.00 1.57
C THR A 22 6.19 8.70 2.08
N ARG A 23 7.53 8.62 2.10
CA ARG A 23 8.25 7.46 2.65
C ARG A 23 7.85 7.13 4.08
N THR A 24 7.52 8.13 4.90
CA THR A 24 7.00 7.96 6.26
C THR A 24 5.67 7.21 6.27
N VAL A 25 4.74 7.60 5.39
CA VAL A 25 3.44 6.93 5.25
C VAL A 25 3.63 5.49 4.77
N VAL A 26 4.47 5.26 3.77
CA VAL A 26 4.79 3.91 3.26
C VAL A 26 5.37 3.03 4.37
N SER A 27 6.35 3.53 5.11
CA SER A 27 6.98 2.82 6.22
C SER A 27 5.98 2.49 7.34
N GLY A 28 5.14 3.46 7.72
CA GLY A 28 4.08 3.26 8.71
C GLY A 28 3.12 2.14 8.31
N ILE A 29 2.65 2.16 7.06
CA ILE A 29 1.74 1.13 6.52
C ILE A 29 2.41 -0.25 6.52
N ILE A 30 3.66 -0.36 6.03
CA ILE A 30 4.39 -1.63 5.99
C ILE A 30 4.62 -2.20 7.39
N ASN A 31 4.82 -1.34 8.39
CA ASN A 31 5.00 -1.74 9.79
C ASN A 31 3.68 -1.96 10.55
N GLY A 32 2.53 -1.93 9.86
CA GLY A 32 1.22 -2.22 10.45
C GLY A 32 0.57 -1.04 11.19
N SER A 33 1.11 0.18 11.04
CA SER A 33 0.46 1.40 11.55
C SER A 33 -0.70 1.79 10.64
N LEU A 34 -1.90 1.27 10.94
CA LEU A 34 -3.11 1.47 10.14
C LEU A 34 -4.09 2.49 10.74
N GLN A 35 -3.86 2.95 11.97
CA GLN A 35 -4.80 3.81 12.72
C GLN A 35 -5.21 5.10 11.97
N SER A 36 -4.36 5.61 11.08
CA SER A 36 -4.60 6.84 10.30
C SER A 36 -4.50 6.62 8.78
N VAL A 37 -4.58 5.37 8.33
CA VAL A 37 -4.41 5.02 6.92
C VAL A 37 -5.77 4.91 6.25
N SER A 38 -6.01 5.75 5.23
CA SER A 38 -7.22 5.66 4.42
C SER A 38 -7.18 4.47 3.46
N LEU A 39 -8.35 3.95 3.09
CA LEU A 39 -8.49 2.92 2.05
C LEU A 39 -7.80 3.35 0.75
N GLU A 40 -7.92 4.62 0.38
CA GLU A 40 -7.26 5.21 -0.78
C GLU A 40 -5.74 4.99 -0.76
N ARG A 41 -5.07 5.20 0.37
CA ARG A 41 -3.62 4.99 0.50
C ARG A 41 -3.24 3.52 0.31
N LEU A 42 -4.07 2.60 0.80
CA LEU A 42 -3.87 1.16 0.60
C LEU A 42 -4.02 0.79 -0.88
N ILE A 43 -5.02 1.33 -1.55
CA ILE A 43 -5.26 1.12 -2.99
C ILE A 43 -4.09 1.64 -3.82
N ARG A 44 -3.62 2.87 -3.54
CA ARG A 44 -2.46 3.46 -4.24
C ARG A 44 -1.20 2.62 -4.08
N LEU A 45 -0.95 2.08 -2.88
CA LEU A 45 0.18 1.16 -2.65
C LEU A 45 0.03 -0.16 -3.42
N ALA A 46 -1.17 -0.73 -3.45
CA ALA A 46 -1.43 -1.96 -4.19
C ALA A 46 -1.19 -1.76 -5.70
N MET A 47 -1.68 -0.66 -6.26
CA MET A 47 -1.46 -0.29 -7.67
C MET A 47 0.02 -0.03 -7.98
N ALA A 48 0.76 0.60 -7.06
CA ALA A 48 2.19 0.85 -7.21
C ALA A 48 3.04 -0.43 -7.36
N VAL A 49 2.53 -1.58 -6.91
CA VAL A 49 3.18 -2.89 -7.10
C VAL A 49 2.45 -3.78 -8.11
N ASP A 50 1.66 -3.16 -9.00
CA ASP A 50 0.94 -3.81 -10.10
C ASP A 50 0.00 -4.91 -9.59
N LEU A 51 -0.80 -4.55 -8.58
CA LEU A 51 -1.91 -5.37 -8.09
C LEU A 51 -3.23 -4.78 -8.52
N VAL A 52 -4.16 -5.67 -8.79
CA VAL A 52 -5.57 -5.35 -8.93
C VAL A 52 -6.22 -5.43 -7.56
N VAL A 53 -6.97 -4.39 -7.18
CA VAL A 53 -7.79 -4.39 -5.98
C VAL A 53 -9.22 -4.74 -6.37
N ASP A 54 -9.74 -5.82 -5.81
CA ASP A 54 -11.16 -6.19 -5.91
C ASP A 54 -11.90 -5.71 -4.65
N LEU A 55 -13.03 -5.02 -4.83
CA LEU A 55 -13.82 -4.43 -3.74
C LEU A 55 -15.23 -5.04 -3.76
N ASN A 56 -15.54 -5.83 -2.73
CA ASN A 56 -16.87 -6.38 -2.52
C ASN A 56 -17.59 -5.57 -1.43
N ILE A 57 -18.63 -4.83 -1.80
CA ILE A 57 -19.42 -4.01 -0.86
C ILE A 57 -20.74 -4.75 -0.58
N ARG A 58 -21.03 -4.97 0.70
CA ARG A 58 -22.28 -5.58 1.16
C ARG A 58 -22.97 -4.67 2.15
N LYS A 59 -24.29 -4.75 2.21
CA LYS A 59 -25.07 -4.04 3.23
C LYS A 59 -24.78 -4.69 4.59
N ALA A 60 -24.52 -3.88 5.61
CA ALA A 60 -24.47 -4.37 6.98
C ALA A 60 -25.85 -4.90 7.36
N ALA A 61 -25.89 -6.05 8.05
CA ALA A 61 -27.10 -6.67 8.57
C ALA A 61 -27.67 -5.89 9.74
#